data_AF-A0A0M3QYK0-F1
#
_entry.id   AF-A0A0M3QYK0-F1
#
_cell.length_a   1.000
_cell.length_b   1.000
_cell.length_c   1.000
_cell.angle_alpha   90.00
_cell.angle_beta   90.00
_cell.angle_gamma   90.00
#
_symmetry.space_group_name_H-M   'P 1'
#
loop_
_entity.id
_entity.type
_entity.pdbx_description
1 polymer ?
#
loop_
_entity_poly.entity_id
_entity_poly.type
_entity_poly.pdbx_seq_one_letter_code
_entity_poly.pdbx_strand_id
1 'polypeptide(L)'
;MCQTQNVNTFPSSKWIKLNVGGKIYTTTIDTLMREPDSMLARMFSQSGSMMPSEKDEQGAYLIDRSARYFEPIINYLRHGQFVCEENVSLKGVLEEARFFGIYNLVTELEELLEKQEQEQQVADIPLTRMDVIKAIIQTSAITELRFQGVNLAGADLRKLDFRYVNFKYANMSRCNLSHTNLNYCCLERADLQFANLECAQLVSVRGLCANMARRR
;
A
#
# COMPACT_ATOMS: atom_id res chain seq x y z
N MET A 1 -21.44 -60.68 3.57
CA MET A 1 -20.10 -60.08 3.66
C MET A 1 -20.22 -58.65 3.18
N CYS A 2 -20.40 -57.68 4.08
CA CYS A 2 -20.45 -56.26 3.72
C CYS A 2 -19.10 -55.64 4.10
N GLN A 3 -18.28 -55.32 3.10
CA GLN A 3 -17.13 -54.44 3.28
C GLN A 3 -17.59 -53.03 2.95
N THR A 4 -17.64 -52.16 3.95
CA THR A 4 -17.83 -50.72 3.77
C THR A 4 -16.87 -49.95 4.67
N GLN A 5 -16.42 -48.83 4.12
CA GLN A 5 -15.66 -47.73 4.73
C GLN A 5 -14.13 -47.82 4.64
N ASN A 6 -13.61 -47.47 3.46
CA ASN A 6 -12.30 -46.82 3.35
C ASN A 6 -12.46 -45.38 3.84
N VAL A 7 -12.25 -45.18 5.14
CA VAL A 7 -12.12 -43.84 5.71
C VAL A 7 -10.73 -43.35 5.31
N ASN A 8 -10.65 -42.35 4.43
CA ASN A 8 -9.39 -41.68 4.09
C ASN A 8 -8.90 -40.91 5.32
N THR A 9 -8.24 -41.63 6.22
CA THR A 9 -7.56 -41.09 7.39
C THR A 9 -6.26 -40.46 6.90
N PHE A 10 -6.23 -39.13 6.81
CA PHE A 10 -4.97 -38.41 6.56
C PHE A 10 -4.18 -38.38 7.87
N PRO A 11 -2.99 -39.03 7.94
CA PRO A 11 -2.15 -38.92 9.12
C PRO A 11 -1.69 -37.47 9.28
N SER A 12 -1.82 -36.95 10.50
CA SER A 12 -1.28 -35.65 10.90
C SER A 12 0.22 -35.60 10.56
N SER A 13 0.67 -34.48 9.95
CA SER A 13 2.03 -34.24 9.48
C SER A 13 2.46 -34.79 8.10
N LYS A 14 1.56 -35.18 7.19
CA LYS A 14 1.95 -35.54 5.81
C LYS A 14 2.20 -34.29 4.96
N TRP A 15 3.44 -34.13 4.49
CA TRP A 15 3.78 -33.16 3.44
C TRP A 15 2.90 -33.36 2.21
N ILE A 16 2.46 -32.26 1.62
CA ILE A 16 1.63 -32.20 0.42
C ILE A 16 2.26 -31.27 -0.61
N LYS A 17 1.99 -31.55 -1.89
CA LYS A 17 2.40 -30.72 -3.01
C LYS A 17 1.17 -30.08 -3.64
N LEU A 18 1.25 -28.78 -3.90
CA LEU A 18 0.24 -28.00 -4.60
C LEU A 18 0.87 -27.48 -5.89
N ASN A 19 0.18 -27.62 -7.01
CA ASN A 19 0.58 -27.03 -8.28
C ASN A 19 -0.36 -25.85 -8.57
N VAL A 20 0.11 -24.63 -8.29
CA VAL A 20 -0.70 -23.41 -8.43
C VAL A 20 -0.25 -22.69 -9.69
N GLY A 21 -1.07 -22.73 -10.74
CA GLY A 21 -0.77 -22.06 -12.02
C GLY A 21 0.57 -22.46 -12.65
N GLY A 22 1.02 -23.71 -12.42
CA GLY A 22 2.30 -24.23 -12.91
C GLY A 22 3.49 -24.11 -11.96
N LYS A 23 3.36 -23.42 -10.81
CA LYS A 23 4.40 -23.38 -9.77
C LYS A 23 4.09 -24.38 -8.67
N ILE A 24 5.06 -25.23 -8.35
CA ILE A 24 4.94 -26.24 -7.30
C ILE A 24 5.27 -25.64 -5.94
N TYR A 25 4.34 -25.79 -4.99
CA TYR A 25 4.51 -25.47 -3.58
C TYR A 25 4.47 -26.75 -2.76
N THR A 26 5.33 -26.84 -1.76
CA THR A 26 5.33 -27.96 -0.80
C THR A 26 5.04 -27.41 0.60
N THR A 27 4.06 -28.00 1.28
CA THR A 27 3.61 -27.55 2.61
C THR A 27 3.01 -28.71 3.41
N THR A 28 2.54 -28.45 4.62
CA THR A 28 1.85 -29.44 5.46
C THR A 28 0.34 -29.21 5.48
N ILE A 29 -0.43 -30.26 5.76
CA ILE A 29 -1.88 -30.14 5.98
C ILE A 29 -2.17 -29.18 7.13
N ASP A 30 -1.39 -29.23 8.21
CA ASP A 30 -1.53 -28.34 9.37
C ASP A 30 -1.45 -26.85 8.98
N THR A 31 -0.59 -26.52 8.01
CA THR A 31 -0.50 -25.17 7.46
C THR A 31 -1.80 -24.76 6.76
N LEU A 32 -2.35 -25.64 5.90
CA LEU A 32 -3.58 -25.36 5.16
C LEU A 32 -4.83 -25.33 6.05
N MET A 33 -4.78 -26.04 7.18
CA MET A 33 -5.86 -26.12 8.17
C MET A 33 -5.85 -24.98 9.18
N ARG A 34 -4.86 -24.06 9.11
CA ARG A 34 -4.77 -22.92 10.05
C ARG A 34 -6.01 -22.04 10.03
N GLU A 35 -6.68 -21.96 8.89
CA GLU A 35 -7.92 -21.23 8.68
C GLU A 35 -9.02 -22.24 8.30
N PRO A 36 -9.79 -22.77 9.27
CA PRO A 36 -10.68 -23.92 9.06
C PRO A 36 -11.79 -23.67 8.04
N ASP A 37 -12.23 -22.42 7.94
CA ASP A 37 -13.30 -22.00 7.04
C ASP A 37 -12.80 -21.75 5.60
N SER A 38 -11.48 -21.76 5.39
CA SER A 38 -10.88 -21.55 4.08
C SER A 38 -11.22 -22.71 3.11
N MET A 39 -11.23 -22.40 1.82
CA MET A 39 -11.32 -23.39 0.76
C MET A 39 -10.21 -24.44 0.88
N LEU A 40 -8.99 -24.02 1.22
CA LEU A 40 -7.84 -24.90 1.38
C LEU A 40 -8.09 -25.89 2.51
N ALA A 41 -8.52 -25.44 3.69
CA ALA A 41 -8.87 -26.34 4.79
C ALA A 41 -9.99 -27.31 4.41
N ARG A 42 -11.02 -26.84 3.70
CA ARG A 42 -12.13 -27.69 3.24
C ARG A 42 -11.72 -28.74 2.22
N MET A 43 -10.72 -28.48 1.38
CA MET A 43 -10.18 -29.48 0.44
C MET A 43 -9.45 -30.63 1.15
N PHE A 44 -8.97 -30.41 2.38
CA PHE A 44 -8.19 -31.39 3.15
C PHE A 44 -8.86 -31.83 4.46
N SER A 45 -10.09 -31.37 4.74
CA SER A 45 -10.86 -31.79 5.91
C SER A 45 -11.46 -33.18 5.70
N GLN A 46 -11.49 -33.99 6.78
CA GLN A 46 -11.99 -35.37 6.74
C GLN A 46 -13.52 -35.46 6.52
N SER A 47 -14.23 -34.33 6.59
CA SER A 47 -15.67 -34.21 6.40
C SER A 47 -16.01 -33.93 4.94
N GLY A 48 -15.87 -34.97 4.10
CA GLY A 48 -16.43 -35.28 2.78
C GLY A 48 -17.31 -34.35 1.92
N SER A 49 -17.36 -33.03 2.09
CA SER A 49 -18.23 -32.16 1.27
C SER A 49 -17.57 -31.57 0.03
N MET A 50 -16.23 -31.60 -0.09
CA MET A 50 -15.53 -31.07 -1.25
C MET A 50 -14.39 -32.05 -1.62
N MET A 51 -14.47 -32.62 -2.83
CA MET A 51 -13.39 -33.46 -3.34
C MET A 51 -12.17 -32.58 -3.63
N PRO A 52 -10.95 -33.01 -3.26
CA PRO A 52 -9.75 -32.30 -3.66
C PRO A 52 -9.67 -32.19 -5.18
N SER A 53 -9.05 -31.12 -5.68
CA SER A 53 -8.77 -30.96 -7.11
C SER A 53 -8.01 -32.15 -7.69
N GLU A 54 -8.07 -32.29 -9.03
CA GLU A 54 -7.28 -33.27 -9.77
C GLU A 54 -5.80 -33.19 -9.39
N LYS A 55 -5.13 -34.35 -9.43
CA LYS A 55 -3.69 -34.46 -9.18
C LYS A 55 -2.96 -34.60 -10.50
N ASP A 56 -1.78 -34.02 -10.60
CA ASP A 56 -0.87 -34.29 -11.72
C ASP A 56 -0.18 -35.66 -11.59
N GLU A 57 0.60 -36.01 -12.61
CA GLU A 57 1.39 -37.26 -12.66
C GLU A 57 2.37 -37.39 -11.49
N GLN A 58 2.79 -36.27 -10.87
CA GLN A 58 3.68 -36.25 -9.71
C GLN A 58 2.92 -36.23 -8.37
N GLY A 59 1.59 -36.28 -8.40
CA GLY A 59 0.71 -36.34 -7.23
C GLY A 59 0.46 -35.00 -6.54
N ALA A 60 0.78 -33.86 -7.18
CA ALA A 60 0.46 -32.53 -6.67
C ALA A 60 -0.97 -32.13 -7.02
N TYR A 61 -1.66 -31.48 -6.07
CA TYR A 61 -3.03 -31.01 -6.27
C TYR A 61 -3.03 -29.76 -7.16
N LEU A 62 -3.79 -29.80 -8.24
CA LEU A 62 -3.86 -28.74 -9.24
C LEU A 62 -4.78 -27.61 -8.78
N ILE A 63 -4.27 -26.37 -8.84
CA ILE A 63 -5.01 -25.15 -8.53
C ILE A 63 -4.82 -24.19 -9.70
N ASP A 64 -5.89 -23.94 -10.45
CA ASP A 64 -5.91 -23.04 -11.60
C ASP A 64 -6.00 -21.57 -11.15
N ARG A 65 -4.96 -21.09 -10.47
CA ARG A 65 -4.84 -19.72 -9.92
C ARG A 65 -3.43 -19.17 -10.09
N SER A 66 -3.25 -17.88 -9.82
CA SER A 66 -1.97 -17.21 -9.96
C SER A 66 -0.99 -17.57 -8.83
N ALA A 67 0.10 -18.26 -9.18
CA ALA A 67 1.21 -18.54 -8.26
C ALA A 67 1.76 -17.28 -7.58
N ARG A 68 1.87 -16.18 -8.35
CA ARG A 68 2.48 -14.92 -7.89
C ARG A 68 1.74 -14.32 -6.69
N TYR A 69 0.42 -14.42 -6.67
CA TYR A 69 -0.41 -13.87 -5.60
C TYR A 69 -0.69 -14.90 -4.50
N PHE A 70 -0.47 -16.19 -4.78
CA PHE A 70 -0.61 -17.28 -3.80
C PHE A 70 0.57 -17.36 -2.82
N GLU A 71 1.76 -16.93 -3.21
CA GLU A 71 2.96 -17.03 -2.37
C GLU A 71 2.87 -16.24 -1.04
N PRO A 72 2.36 -14.99 -1.01
CA PRO A 72 2.06 -14.30 0.24
C PRO A 72 1.03 -15.03 1.10
N ILE A 73 0.04 -15.68 0.47
CA ILE A 73 -1.06 -16.38 1.16
C ILE A 73 -0.55 -17.63 1.87
N ILE A 74 0.24 -18.47 1.20
CA ILE A 74 0.77 -19.68 1.84
C ILE A 74 1.74 -19.34 2.96
N ASN A 75 2.47 -18.22 2.86
CA ASN A 75 3.33 -17.71 3.93
C ASN A 75 2.50 -17.21 5.12
N TYR A 76 1.42 -16.45 4.87
CA TYR A 76 0.46 -16.08 5.90
C TYR A 76 -0.07 -17.31 6.66
N LEU A 77 -0.44 -18.39 5.96
CA LEU A 77 -0.87 -19.63 6.60
C LEU A 77 0.23 -20.34 7.41
N ARG A 78 1.51 -20.15 7.07
CA ARG A 78 2.64 -20.73 7.81
C ARG A 78 2.88 -20.03 9.14
N HIS A 79 3.00 -18.71 9.12
CA HIS A 79 3.44 -17.93 10.30
C HIS A 79 2.38 -16.99 10.89
N GLY A 80 1.25 -16.77 10.22
CA GLY A 80 0.15 -15.93 10.68
C GLY A 80 0.41 -14.43 10.56
N GLN A 81 1.33 -14.02 9.68
CA GLN A 81 1.64 -12.61 9.42
C GLN A 81 1.61 -12.38 7.92
N PHE A 82 0.98 -11.28 7.48
CA PHE A 82 0.98 -10.92 6.07
C PHE A 82 2.30 -10.24 5.69
N VAL A 83 3.01 -10.80 4.72
CA VAL A 83 4.24 -10.24 4.16
C VAL A 83 4.18 -10.38 2.65
N CYS A 84 4.34 -9.26 1.93
CA CYS A 84 4.43 -9.24 0.48
C CYS A 84 5.63 -8.42 0.02
N GLU A 85 6.22 -8.81 -1.10
CA GLU A 85 7.25 -8.02 -1.77
C GLU A 85 6.65 -6.74 -2.38
N GLU A 86 7.43 -5.66 -2.45
CA GLU A 86 6.99 -4.35 -2.98
C GLU A 86 6.47 -4.42 -4.43
N ASN A 87 6.91 -5.42 -5.20
CA ASN A 87 6.52 -5.62 -6.60
C ASN A 87 5.21 -6.43 -6.75
N VAL A 88 4.60 -6.94 -5.68
CA VAL A 88 3.36 -7.71 -5.72
C VAL A 88 2.18 -6.80 -5.43
N SER A 89 1.20 -6.78 -6.33
CA SER A 89 -0.02 -5.99 -6.14
C SER A 89 -0.86 -6.54 -4.99
N LEU A 90 -1.07 -5.74 -3.94
CA LEU A 90 -1.95 -6.05 -2.81
C LEU A 90 -3.36 -6.42 -3.27
N LYS A 91 -3.89 -5.71 -4.27
CA LYS A 91 -5.19 -6.01 -4.87
C LYS A 91 -5.23 -7.41 -5.50
N GLY A 92 -4.15 -7.82 -6.17
CA GLY A 92 -4.05 -9.18 -6.72
C GLY A 92 -4.04 -10.25 -5.63
N VAL A 93 -3.35 -9.99 -4.50
CA VAL A 93 -3.36 -10.89 -3.34
C VAL A 93 -4.72 -10.94 -2.66
N LEU A 94 -5.41 -9.81 -2.55
CA LEU A 94 -6.77 -9.73 -2.00
C LEU A 94 -7.75 -10.62 -2.77
N GLU A 95 -7.71 -10.58 -4.11
CA GLU A 95 -8.58 -11.42 -4.93
C GLU A 95 -8.31 -12.92 -4.75
N GLU A 96 -7.05 -13.32 -4.58
CA GLU A 96 -6.72 -14.71 -4.21
C GLU A 96 -7.17 -15.04 -2.78
N ALA A 97 -6.98 -14.15 -1.81
CA ALA A 97 -7.40 -14.37 -0.42
C ALA A 97 -8.93 -14.55 -0.33
N ARG A 98 -9.69 -13.79 -1.12
CA ARG A 98 -11.15 -13.95 -1.29
C ARG A 98 -11.49 -15.29 -1.94
N PHE A 99 -10.78 -15.67 -3.01
CA PHE A 99 -10.97 -16.96 -3.67
C PHE A 99 -10.76 -18.14 -2.72
N PHE A 100 -9.68 -18.12 -1.94
CA PHE A 100 -9.39 -19.17 -0.96
C PHE A 100 -10.20 -19.05 0.34
N GLY A 101 -11.00 -17.99 0.50
CA GLY A 101 -11.85 -17.80 1.69
C GLY A 101 -11.07 -17.59 2.99
N ILE A 102 -9.95 -16.87 2.94
CA ILE A 102 -9.11 -16.60 4.11
C ILE A 102 -9.56 -15.27 4.72
N TYR A 103 -10.65 -15.32 5.48
CA TYR A 103 -11.37 -14.11 5.93
C TYR A 103 -10.51 -13.14 6.73
N ASN A 104 -9.70 -13.64 7.68
CA ASN A 104 -8.83 -12.79 8.49
C ASN A 104 -7.84 -12.00 7.63
N LEU A 105 -7.25 -12.64 6.61
CA LEU A 105 -6.35 -11.97 5.67
C LEU A 105 -7.09 -10.99 4.76
N VAL A 106 -8.32 -11.32 4.33
CA VAL A 106 -9.14 -10.40 3.53
C VAL A 106 -9.40 -9.11 4.29
N THR A 107 -9.81 -9.19 5.56
CA THR A 107 -10.02 -8.01 6.41
C THR A 107 -8.74 -7.21 6.59
N GLU A 108 -7.61 -7.86 6.89
CA GLU A 108 -6.31 -7.19 7.03
C GLU A 108 -5.89 -6.45 5.75
N LEU A 109 -6.08 -7.07 4.58
CA LEU A 109 -5.75 -6.48 3.28
C LEU A 109 -6.68 -5.31 2.90
N GLU A 110 -7.97 -5.42 3.19
CA GLU A 110 -8.94 -4.34 2.96
C GLU A 110 -8.59 -3.12 3.81
N GLU A 111 -8.29 -3.31 5.11
CA GLU A 111 -7.84 -2.21 5.98
C GLU A 111 -6.53 -1.56 5.49
N LEU A 112 -5.58 -2.36 4.98
CA LEU A 112 -4.32 -1.84 4.44
C LEU A 112 -4.54 -1.02 3.16
N LEU A 113 -5.43 -1.48 2.27
CA LEU A 113 -5.78 -0.75 1.05
C LEU A 113 -6.51 0.55 1.38
N GLU A 114 -7.45 0.53 2.33
CA GLU A 114 -8.14 1.75 2.79
C GLU A 114 -7.17 2.76 3.40
N LYS A 115 -6.21 2.31 4.22
CA LYS A 115 -5.16 3.18 4.77
C LYS A 115 -4.31 3.81 3.67
N GLN A 116 -3.90 3.04 2.67
CA GLN A 116 -3.17 3.57 1.51
C GLN A 116 -3.98 4.61 0.75
N GLU A 117 -5.26 4.33 0.49
CA GLU A 117 -6.16 5.28 -0.19
C GLU A 117 -6.38 6.55 0.64
N GLN A 118 -6.52 6.44 1.96
CA GLN A 118 -6.66 7.60 2.85
C GLN A 118 -5.39 8.44 2.92
N GLU A 119 -4.21 7.84 3.06
CA GLU A 119 -2.93 8.56 3.06
C GLU A 119 -2.71 9.29 1.73
N GLN A 120 -3.10 8.67 0.63
CA GLN A 120 -2.96 9.23 -0.71
C GLN A 120 -4.01 10.33 -0.98
N GLN A 121 -5.23 10.19 -0.47
CA GLN A 121 -6.24 11.25 -0.50
C GLN A 121 -5.84 12.45 0.38
N VAL A 122 -5.23 12.22 1.55
CA VAL A 122 -4.73 13.31 2.42
C VAL A 122 -3.61 14.10 1.74
N ALA A 123 -2.75 13.44 0.95
CA ALA A 123 -1.68 14.13 0.21
C ALA A 123 -2.21 15.14 -0.83
N ASP A 124 -3.41 14.90 -1.37
CA ASP A 124 -4.04 15.76 -2.39
C ASP A 124 -4.97 16.83 -1.81
N ILE A 125 -5.26 16.83 -0.50
CA ILE A 125 -6.03 17.92 0.12
C ILE A 125 -5.09 19.13 0.31
N PRO A 126 -5.43 20.31 -0.26
CA PRO A 126 -4.63 21.50 -0.03
C PRO A 126 -4.55 21.84 1.46
N LEU A 127 -3.34 21.93 2.00
CA LEU A 127 -3.10 22.37 3.37
C LEU A 127 -3.61 23.79 3.57
N THR A 128 -4.27 24.03 4.69
CA THR A 128 -4.76 25.37 5.02
C THR A 128 -3.63 26.24 5.56
N ARG A 129 -3.84 27.56 5.57
CA ARG A 129 -2.94 28.51 6.23
C ARG A 129 -2.65 28.11 7.68
N MET A 130 -3.64 27.59 8.40
CA MET A 130 -3.49 27.19 9.80
C MET A 130 -2.54 26.00 9.96
N ASP A 131 -2.61 25.02 9.05
CA ASP A 131 -1.76 23.84 9.10
C ASP A 131 -0.30 24.20 8.85
N VAL A 132 -0.07 25.11 7.90
CA VAL A 132 1.27 25.65 7.62
C VAL A 132 1.80 26.46 8.80
N ILE A 133 0.98 27.31 9.42
CA ILE A 133 1.38 28.08 10.61
C ILE A 133 1.72 27.14 11.76
N LYS A 134 0.90 26.11 12.01
CA LYS A 134 1.19 25.09 13.03
C LYS A 134 2.52 24.41 12.77
N ALA A 135 2.78 23.99 11.53
CA ALA A 135 4.04 23.35 11.16
C ALA A 135 5.25 24.29 11.38
N ILE A 136 5.15 25.57 11.02
CA ILE A 136 6.21 26.57 11.28
C ILE A 136 6.46 26.73 12.78
N ILE A 137 5.40 26.80 13.59
CA ILE A 137 5.51 26.97 15.05
C ILE A 137 6.05 25.72 15.74
N GLN A 138 5.63 24.53 15.29
CA GLN A 138 6.04 23.25 15.86
C GLN A 138 7.48 22.87 15.48
N THR A 139 7.99 23.39 14.36
CA THR A 139 9.35 23.13 13.94
C THR A 139 10.31 23.88 14.84
N SER A 140 11.13 23.13 15.59
CA SER A 140 12.22 23.70 16.36
C SER A 140 13.20 24.40 15.41
N ALA A 141 13.80 25.52 15.84
CA ALA A 141 14.72 26.34 15.04
C ALA A 141 15.96 25.60 14.48
N ILE A 142 16.16 24.35 14.89
CA ILE A 142 17.30 23.49 14.54
C ILE A 142 16.93 22.49 13.43
N THR A 143 15.64 22.20 13.21
CA THR A 143 15.17 21.24 12.20
C THR A 143 14.70 21.96 10.94
N GLU A 144 15.17 21.52 9.78
CA GLU A 144 14.66 22.00 8.49
C GLU A 144 13.17 21.64 8.35
N LEU A 145 12.31 22.65 8.18
CA LEU A 145 10.91 22.42 7.83
C LEU A 145 10.83 21.89 6.39
N ARG A 146 10.21 20.71 6.23
CA ARG A 146 10.10 20.02 4.95
C ARG A 146 8.64 19.94 4.52
N PHE A 147 8.35 20.59 3.40
CA PHE A 147 7.09 20.58 2.67
C PHE A 147 7.32 19.96 1.28
N GLN A 148 8.02 18.83 1.23
CA GLN A 148 8.26 18.14 -0.04
C GLN A 148 6.97 17.44 -0.50
N GLY A 149 6.52 17.69 -1.73
CA GLY A 149 5.37 17.03 -2.33
C GLY A 149 4.00 17.41 -1.77
N VAL A 150 3.90 18.38 -0.85
CA VAL A 150 2.59 18.78 -0.29
C VAL A 150 1.77 19.59 -1.28
N ASN A 151 0.45 19.43 -1.19
CA ASN A 151 -0.51 20.29 -1.85
C ASN A 151 -0.79 21.54 -0.99
N LEU A 152 -0.50 22.71 -1.53
CA LEU A 152 -0.80 24.03 -0.97
C LEU A 152 -1.70 24.82 -1.93
N ALA A 153 -2.24 24.22 -2.99
CA ALA A 153 -2.91 24.94 -4.06
C ALA A 153 -4.02 25.88 -3.55
N GLY A 154 -3.96 27.14 -3.95
CA GLY A 154 -4.90 28.18 -3.53
C GLY A 154 -4.75 28.68 -2.10
N ALA A 155 -3.77 28.20 -1.32
CA ALA A 155 -3.60 28.61 0.07
C ALA A 155 -3.21 30.09 0.20
N ASP A 156 -3.73 30.76 1.23
CA ASP A 156 -3.30 32.11 1.62
C ASP A 156 -2.09 32.03 2.56
N LEU A 157 -0.90 32.18 1.99
CA LEU A 157 0.38 32.05 2.69
C LEU A 157 1.07 33.42 2.88
N ARG A 158 0.35 34.53 2.70
CA ARG A 158 0.92 35.88 2.78
C ARG A 158 1.64 36.15 4.09
N LYS A 159 2.71 36.95 4.01
CA LYS A 159 3.50 37.45 5.16
C LYS A 159 4.13 36.35 6.03
N LEU A 160 4.21 35.11 5.55
CA LEU A 160 4.87 34.01 6.27
C LEU A 160 6.38 34.00 5.97
N ASP A 161 7.14 33.51 6.94
CA ASP A 161 8.59 33.29 6.83
C ASP A 161 8.86 31.82 6.51
N PHE A 162 9.41 31.58 5.32
CA PHE A 162 9.73 30.28 4.78
C PHE A 162 11.23 30.15 4.44
N ARG A 163 12.08 30.89 5.17
CA ARG A 163 13.53 30.78 4.99
C ARG A 163 14.01 29.34 5.17
N TYR A 164 14.86 28.87 4.26
CA TYR A 164 15.47 27.54 4.27
C TYR A 164 14.48 26.35 4.15
N VAL A 165 13.21 26.61 3.83
CA VAL A 165 12.20 25.55 3.72
C VAL A 165 12.38 24.76 2.41
N ASN A 166 12.20 23.44 2.49
CA ASN A 166 12.22 22.57 1.32
C ASN A 166 10.80 22.33 0.79
N PHE A 167 10.51 22.88 -0.40
CA PHE A 167 9.25 22.77 -1.14
C PHE A 167 9.40 21.95 -2.43
N LYS A 168 10.37 21.03 -2.50
CA LYS A 168 10.58 20.21 -3.70
C LYS A 168 9.29 19.46 -4.06
N TYR A 169 8.91 19.44 -5.34
CA TYR A 169 7.65 18.81 -5.81
C TYR A 169 6.34 19.37 -5.22
N ALA A 170 6.36 20.46 -4.45
CA ALA A 170 5.14 20.99 -3.85
C ALA A 170 4.20 21.60 -4.91
N ASN A 171 2.89 21.42 -4.76
CA ASN A 171 1.88 22.13 -5.55
C ASN A 171 1.49 23.42 -4.83
N MET A 172 2.03 24.54 -5.28
CA MET A 172 1.72 25.89 -4.78
C MET A 172 0.95 26.72 -5.83
N SER A 173 0.26 26.05 -6.76
CA SER A 173 -0.49 26.74 -7.80
C SER A 173 -1.59 27.62 -7.19
N ARG A 174 -1.80 28.83 -7.74
CA ARG A 174 -2.79 29.82 -7.27
C ARG A 174 -2.62 30.27 -5.81
N CYS A 175 -1.51 29.93 -5.15
CA CYS A 175 -1.23 30.38 -3.79
C CYS A 175 -1.09 31.90 -3.71
N ASN A 176 -1.47 32.48 -2.58
CA ASN A 176 -1.11 33.85 -2.26
C ASN A 176 0.15 33.88 -1.41
N LEU A 177 1.30 34.11 -2.06
CA LEU A 177 2.62 34.21 -1.44
C LEU A 177 3.08 35.67 -1.29
N SER A 178 2.16 36.64 -1.34
CA SER A 178 2.56 38.04 -1.29
C SER A 178 3.19 38.42 0.06
N HIS A 179 4.23 39.24 0.01
CA HIS A 179 5.04 39.65 1.16
C HIS A 179 5.67 38.49 1.96
N THR A 180 5.85 37.30 1.37
CA THR A 180 6.50 36.17 2.04
C THR A 180 8.02 36.29 1.99
N ASN A 181 8.70 35.66 2.94
CA ASN A 181 10.15 35.48 2.90
C ASN A 181 10.49 34.06 2.45
N LEU A 182 10.87 33.90 1.19
CA LEU A 182 11.25 32.62 0.59
C LEU A 182 12.77 32.50 0.41
N ASN A 183 13.57 33.34 1.09
CA ASN A 183 15.03 33.32 0.90
C ASN A 183 15.62 31.93 1.23
N TYR A 184 16.55 31.47 0.39
CA TYR A 184 17.23 30.16 0.54
C TYR A 184 16.31 28.93 0.49
N CYS A 185 15.05 29.06 0.03
CA CYS A 185 14.16 27.91 -0.09
C CYS A 185 14.48 27.03 -1.32
N CYS A 186 14.03 25.78 -1.28
CA CYS A 186 14.15 24.83 -2.39
C CYS A 186 12.79 24.63 -3.06
N LEU A 187 12.59 25.17 -4.26
CA LEU A 187 11.39 25.05 -5.09
C LEU A 187 11.62 24.15 -6.32
N GLU A 188 12.61 23.25 -6.26
CA GLU A 188 12.87 22.33 -7.38
C GLU A 188 11.62 21.52 -7.75
N ARG A 189 11.23 21.57 -9.02
CA ARG A 189 10.03 20.90 -9.56
C ARG A 189 8.72 21.29 -8.86
N ALA A 190 8.68 22.41 -8.13
CA ALA A 190 7.44 22.92 -7.54
C ALA A 190 6.54 23.55 -8.61
N ASP A 191 5.22 23.45 -8.42
CA ASP A 191 4.24 24.13 -9.26
C ASP A 191 3.80 25.45 -8.60
N LEU A 192 4.15 26.59 -9.19
CA LEU A 192 3.73 27.93 -8.77
C LEU A 192 2.87 28.62 -9.84
N GLN A 193 2.18 27.86 -10.71
CA GLN A 193 1.29 28.43 -11.72
C GLN A 193 0.26 29.35 -11.08
N PHE A 194 0.16 30.57 -11.57
CA PHE A 194 -0.79 31.59 -11.09
C PHE A 194 -0.62 31.98 -9.61
N ALA A 195 0.50 31.63 -8.97
CA ALA A 195 0.77 32.08 -7.60
C ALA A 195 1.03 33.60 -7.58
N ASN A 196 0.52 34.29 -6.55
CA ASN A 196 0.83 35.70 -6.32
C ASN A 196 2.13 35.82 -5.53
N LEU A 197 3.20 36.29 -6.18
CA LEU A 197 4.52 36.53 -5.58
C LEU A 197 4.83 38.02 -5.37
N GLU A 198 3.80 38.89 -5.36
CA GLU A 198 3.97 40.33 -5.14
C GLU A 198 4.71 40.60 -3.82
N CYS A 199 5.76 41.44 -3.87
CA CYS A 199 6.60 41.76 -2.72
C CYS A 199 7.23 40.56 -1.98
N ALA A 200 7.26 39.36 -2.59
CA ALA A 200 7.94 38.20 -1.99
C ALA A 200 9.47 38.33 -2.11
N GLN A 201 10.19 37.92 -1.06
CA GLN A 201 11.65 37.87 -1.06
C GLN A 201 12.13 36.52 -1.58
N LEU A 202 12.90 36.51 -2.67
CA LEU A 202 13.33 35.30 -3.39
C LEU A 202 14.86 35.22 -3.55
N VAL A 203 15.62 35.65 -2.53
CA VAL A 203 17.09 35.64 -2.57
C VAL A 203 17.61 34.21 -2.44
N SER A 204 18.52 33.81 -3.33
CA SER A 204 19.18 32.48 -3.30
C SER A 204 18.23 31.27 -3.32
N VAL A 205 17.11 31.40 -4.03
CA VAL A 205 16.11 30.33 -4.18
C VAL A 205 16.54 29.31 -5.25
N ARG A 206 16.42 28.01 -4.93
CA ARG A 206 16.67 26.92 -5.89
C ARG A 206 15.36 26.56 -6.60
N GLY A 207 15.19 26.97 -7.86
CA GLY A 207 13.93 26.77 -8.62
C GLY A 207 14.06 25.90 -9.87
N LEU A 208 14.98 24.92 -9.91
CA LEU A 208 15.19 24.09 -11.10
C LEU A 208 13.89 23.35 -11.48
N CYS A 209 13.45 23.49 -12.74
CA CYS A 209 12.20 22.93 -13.25
C CYS A 209 10.93 23.39 -12.51
N ALA A 210 10.96 24.51 -11.77
CA ALA A 210 9.76 25.07 -11.16
C ALA A 210 8.83 25.65 -12.24
N ASN A 211 7.53 25.41 -12.13
CA ASN A 211 6.55 25.96 -13.05
C ASN A 211 6.04 27.31 -12.53
N MET A 212 6.30 28.41 -13.25
CA MET A 212 5.90 29.76 -12.85
C MET A 212 5.02 30.45 -13.91
N ALA A 213 4.11 29.71 -14.54
CA ALA A 213 3.21 30.31 -15.53
C ALA A 213 2.37 31.43 -14.89
N ARG A 214 2.36 32.60 -15.51
CA ARG A 214 1.55 33.76 -15.08
C ARG A 214 0.21 33.78 -15.81
N ARG A 215 -0.82 34.39 -15.21
CA ARG A 215 -2.07 34.68 -15.94
C ARG A 215 -1.74 35.66 -17.07
N ARG A 216 -2.21 35.36 -18.28
CA ARG A 216 -2.22 36.30 -19.42
C ARG A 216 -3.20 37.43 -19.16
#